data_AF-A0A450TXC9-F1
#
_entry.id   AF-A0A450TXC9-F1
#
_cell.length_a   1.000
_cell.length_b   1.000
_cell.length_c   1.000
_cell.angle_alpha   90.00
_cell.angle_beta   90.00
_cell.angle_gamma   90.00
#
_symmetry.space_group_name_H-M   'P 1'
#
loop_
_entity.id
_entity.type
_entity.pdbx_description
1 polymer ?
#
loop_
_entity_poly.entity_id
_entity_poly.type
_entity_poly.pdbx_seq_one_letter_code
_entity_poly.pdbx_strand_id
1 'polypeptide(L)'
;MAWNVENRDVKMTIQDKGGSDFDFERIANSMPLVTVIPVEKFDGPLPSDPPELGVAWLGKSDATKDFEELCKLDDPEPHGPQRYFYAGRAGSGFGGIAFAYDASIDRREGDATPFDSGELCRGAIKPANLSDSENKKLIENTKKDLAQWRASFREFLAAFFPDPRNYFHGRPCTDANLGPPELPARHKNTHFIAWTWEARIHEPHPLLDGLLLWAAPRETFRKLTGHGSEWDAPSWVKRLLEIEHIDLGSIKKNLGSEKLSHDAFQVVEDRIQQWLFEEKR
;
A
#
# COMPACT_ATOMS: atom_id res chain seq x y z
N MET A 1 -6.47 -26.43 -4.13
CA MET A 1 -6.43 -26.91 -2.73
C MET A 1 -6.78 -25.75 -1.85
N ALA A 2 -7.91 -25.81 -1.14
CA ALA A 2 -8.27 -24.78 -0.17
C ALA A 2 -7.35 -24.90 1.05
N TRP A 3 -6.86 -23.76 1.53
CA TRP A 3 -5.99 -23.64 2.70
C TRP A 3 -6.81 -23.90 3.96
N ASN A 4 -6.89 -25.17 4.40
CA ASN A 4 -7.38 -25.49 5.74
C ASN A 4 -6.22 -25.30 6.72
N VAL A 5 -6.13 -24.10 7.29
CA VAL A 5 -5.39 -23.88 8.53
C VAL A 5 -6.46 -23.78 9.61
N GLU A 6 -6.46 -24.74 10.53
CA GLU A 6 -7.26 -24.65 11.75
C GLU A 6 -6.97 -23.30 12.43
N ASN A 7 -7.99 -22.47 12.58
CA ASN A 7 -7.96 -21.28 13.43
C ASN A 7 -7.58 -21.70 14.85
N ARG A 8 -6.30 -21.62 15.18
CA ARG A 8 -5.83 -21.50 16.54
C ARG A 8 -5.36 -20.07 16.70
N ASP A 9 -5.95 -19.35 17.65
CA ASP A 9 -5.47 -18.06 18.15
C ASP A 9 -4.11 -18.26 18.83
N VAL A 10 -3.07 -18.54 18.02
CA VAL A 10 -1.69 -18.62 18.47
C VAL A 10 -1.09 -17.24 18.27
N LYS A 11 -0.89 -16.54 19.38
CA LYS A 11 -0.08 -15.33 19.41
C LYS A 11 1.35 -15.70 19.01
N MET A 12 1.78 -15.33 17.80
CA MET A 12 3.15 -15.54 17.35
C MET A 12 4.04 -14.42 17.87
N THR A 13 4.96 -14.77 18.75
CA THR A 13 6.00 -13.86 19.28
C THR A 13 7.36 -14.40 18.86
N ILE A 14 8.20 -13.54 18.28
CA ILE A 14 9.61 -13.85 17.97
C ILE A 14 10.47 -12.85 18.75
N GLN A 15 11.49 -13.37 19.44
CA GLN A 15 12.45 -12.58 20.19
C GLN A 15 13.40 -11.83 19.24
N ASP A 16 13.48 -10.50 19.38
CA ASP A 16 14.58 -9.73 18.80
C ASP A 16 15.91 -10.13 19.48
N LYS A 17 17.04 -9.95 18.78
CA LYS A 17 18.40 -10.11 19.32
C LYS A 17 18.68 -9.18 20.52
N GLY A 18 17.81 -8.20 20.78
CA GLY A 18 17.81 -7.33 21.96
C GLY A 18 16.89 -7.76 23.12
N GLY A 19 16.17 -8.89 23.02
CA GLY A 19 15.34 -9.43 24.11
C GLY A 19 13.90 -8.92 24.19
N SER A 20 13.42 -8.15 23.19
CA SER A 20 12.00 -7.76 23.08
C SER A 20 11.25 -8.72 22.15
N ASP A 21 10.16 -9.32 22.63
CA ASP A 21 9.21 -10.06 21.79
C ASP A 21 8.35 -9.08 20.95
N PHE A 22 8.30 -9.26 19.64
CA PHE A 22 7.34 -8.51 18.82
C PHE A 22 5.96 -9.15 18.88
N ASP A 23 4.94 -8.32 19.13
CA ASP A 23 3.54 -8.71 19.03
C ASP A 23 3.08 -8.58 17.57
N PHE A 24 3.34 -9.60 16.75
CA PHE A 24 2.98 -9.60 15.33
C PHE A 24 1.48 -9.45 15.09
N GLU A 25 0.66 -9.94 16.01
CA GLU A 25 -0.78 -9.78 15.95
C GLU A 25 -1.19 -8.32 16.12
N ARG A 26 -0.67 -7.65 17.16
CA ARG A 26 -0.89 -6.20 17.34
C ARG A 26 -0.41 -5.39 16.14
N ILE A 27 0.77 -5.70 15.62
CA ILE A 27 1.36 -4.98 14.47
C ILE A 27 0.49 -5.18 13.23
N ALA A 28 0.15 -6.42 12.89
CA ALA A 28 -0.68 -6.71 11.71
C ALA A 28 -2.08 -6.09 11.83
N ASN A 29 -2.68 -6.08 13.03
CA ASN A 29 -3.97 -5.45 13.29
C ASN A 29 -3.95 -3.92 13.26
N SER A 30 -2.79 -3.31 13.48
CA SER A 30 -2.63 -1.85 13.48
C SER A 30 -2.02 -1.31 12.18
N MET A 31 -1.54 -2.19 11.28
CA MET A 31 -0.89 -1.79 10.04
C MET A 31 -1.89 -1.06 9.13
N PRO A 32 -1.68 0.22 8.78
CA PRO A 32 -2.59 0.91 7.89
C PRO A 32 -2.43 0.41 6.45
N LEU A 33 -3.51 0.51 5.68
CA LEU A 33 -3.43 0.45 4.23
C LEU A 33 -3.11 1.84 3.69
N VAL A 34 -2.08 1.94 2.84
CA VAL A 34 -1.57 3.19 2.30
C VAL A 34 -1.78 3.23 0.79
N THR A 35 -2.22 4.37 0.28
CA THR A 35 -2.30 4.63 -1.16
C THR A 35 -1.66 5.97 -1.49
N VAL A 36 -1.15 6.13 -2.72
CA VAL A 36 -0.46 7.33 -3.18
C VAL A 36 -1.10 7.87 -4.44
N ILE A 37 -1.15 9.19 -4.52
CA ILE A 37 -1.81 9.96 -5.56
C ILE A 37 -0.81 10.97 -6.16
N PRO A 38 -0.59 11.02 -7.49
CA PRO A 38 0.33 11.98 -8.10
C PRO A 38 -0.02 13.46 -7.86
N VAL A 39 0.98 14.33 -7.68
CA VAL A 39 0.76 15.77 -7.40
C VAL A 39 0.19 16.53 -8.60
N GLU A 40 0.56 16.15 -9.83
CA GLU A 40 0.26 16.87 -11.09
C GLU A 40 -1.25 16.99 -11.31
N LYS A 41 -1.98 16.07 -10.71
CA LYS A 41 -3.41 16.02 -10.83
C LYS A 41 -4.15 17.01 -9.90
N PHE A 42 -3.41 17.68 -9.02
CA PHE A 42 -3.84 18.85 -8.26
C PHE A 42 -3.37 20.16 -8.92
N ASP A 43 -2.89 20.12 -10.17
CA ASP A 43 -2.55 21.31 -10.95
C ASP A 43 -3.75 21.91 -11.71
N GLY A 44 -4.86 21.17 -11.84
CA GLY A 44 -6.12 21.65 -12.43
C GLY A 44 -7.15 22.13 -11.40
N PRO A 45 -8.31 22.64 -11.85
CA PRO A 45 -9.43 22.95 -10.97
C PRO A 45 -9.81 21.73 -10.13
N LEU A 46 -9.98 21.92 -8.82
CA LEU A 46 -10.37 20.82 -7.94
C LEU A 46 -11.80 20.36 -8.29
N PRO A 47 -12.02 19.05 -8.46
CA PRO A 47 -13.35 18.51 -8.72
C PRO A 47 -14.30 18.74 -7.52
N SER A 48 -15.57 18.98 -7.84
CA SER A 48 -16.64 19.27 -6.87
C SER A 48 -16.98 18.07 -5.97
N ASP A 49 -16.89 16.85 -6.48
CA ASP A 49 -17.16 15.62 -5.74
C ASP A 49 -15.91 15.05 -5.07
N PRO A 50 -16.04 14.32 -3.93
CA PRO A 50 -14.96 13.52 -3.35
C PRO A 50 -14.44 12.64 -4.49
N PRO A 51 -13.26 12.95 -5.00
CA PRO A 51 -13.10 12.82 -6.42
C PRO A 51 -13.15 11.39 -6.91
N GLU A 52 -13.39 11.23 -8.20
CA GLU A 52 -12.91 10.08 -8.99
C GLU A 52 -11.38 9.84 -8.83
N LEU A 53 -10.71 10.61 -7.96
CA LEU A 53 -9.36 10.54 -7.38
C LEU A 53 -8.95 9.17 -6.84
N GLY A 54 -9.88 8.25 -6.58
CA GLY A 54 -9.55 6.86 -6.30
C GLY A 54 -10.09 5.88 -7.33
N VAL A 55 -10.91 6.31 -8.28
CA VAL A 55 -11.55 5.45 -9.28
C VAL A 55 -10.68 5.31 -10.54
N ALA A 56 -10.01 6.40 -10.94
CA ALA A 56 -9.25 6.45 -12.20
C ALA A 56 -7.73 6.67 -12.04
N TRP A 57 -7.20 6.72 -10.82
CA TRP A 57 -5.83 7.26 -10.59
C TRP A 57 -4.76 6.21 -10.30
N LEU A 58 -5.14 5.07 -9.71
CA LEU A 58 -4.40 3.81 -9.82
C LEU A 58 -5.01 2.89 -10.89
N GLY A 59 -6.08 3.35 -11.54
CA GLY A 59 -6.55 2.71 -12.76
C GLY A 59 -5.55 2.98 -13.87
N LYS A 60 -4.87 1.92 -14.30
CA LYS A 60 -4.38 1.72 -15.68
C LYS A 60 -3.77 2.97 -16.30
N SER A 61 -2.47 3.17 -16.11
CA SER A 61 -1.75 3.88 -17.17
C SER A 61 -1.86 3.03 -18.44
N ASP A 62 -1.93 3.66 -19.63
CA ASP A 62 -1.87 2.91 -20.90
C ASP A 62 -0.65 1.96 -20.94
N ALA A 63 0.39 2.24 -20.16
CA ALA A 63 1.60 1.43 -20.04
C ALA A 63 1.47 0.16 -19.15
N THR A 64 0.48 0.07 -18.27
CA THR A 64 0.29 -1.12 -17.38
C THR A 64 -0.99 -1.89 -17.67
N LYS A 65 -1.95 -1.27 -18.35
CA LYS A 65 -3.24 -1.85 -18.73
C LYS A 65 -3.10 -3.19 -19.43
N ASP A 66 -2.27 -3.27 -20.47
CA ASP A 66 -2.13 -4.50 -21.27
C ASP A 66 -1.55 -5.65 -20.44
N PHE A 67 -0.60 -5.38 -19.54
CA PHE A 67 0.00 -6.39 -18.67
C PHE A 67 -0.96 -6.86 -17.57
N GLU A 68 -1.70 -5.94 -16.97
CA GLU A 68 -2.71 -6.24 -15.95
C GLU A 68 -3.91 -7.00 -16.54
N GLU A 69 -4.38 -6.64 -17.73
CA GLU A 69 -5.41 -7.37 -18.48
C GLU A 69 -4.92 -8.77 -18.84
N LEU A 70 -3.70 -8.88 -19.38
CA LEU A 70 -3.07 -10.18 -19.63
C LEU A 70 -3.05 -11.01 -18.35
N CYS A 71 -2.68 -10.42 -17.21
CA CYS A 71 -2.66 -11.11 -15.92
C CYS A 71 -4.02 -11.30 -15.24
N LYS A 72 -5.13 -10.87 -15.86
CA LYS A 72 -6.48 -10.85 -15.24
C LYS A 72 -6.50 -10.15 -13.87
N LEU A 73 -5.66 -9.13 -13.72
CA LEU A 73 -5.72 -8.21 -12.61
C LEU A 73 -6.83 -7.18 -12.82
N ASP A 74 -7.18 -6.95 -14.08
CA ASP A 74 -8.34 -6.18 -14.50
C ASP A 74 -9.60 -7.06 -14.43
N ASP A 75 -10.48 -6.82 -13.46
CA ASP A 75 -11.81 -7.44 -13.53
C ASP A 75 -12.65 -6.70 -14.58
N PRO A 76 -13.18 -7.41 -15.59
CA PRO A 76 -14.15 -6.82 -16.50
C PRO A 76 -15.44 -6.48 -15.72
N GLU A 77 -16.14 -5.43 -16.16
CA GLU A 77 -17.47 -5.07 -15.66
C GLU A 77 -18.36 -6.30 -15.39
N PRO A 78 -19.12 -6.34 -14.26
CA PRO A 78 -19.88 -5.20 -13.71
C PRO A 78 -19.32 -4.57 -12.41
N HIS A 79 -18.15 -4.96 -11.93
CA HIS A 79 -17.70 -4.64 -10.57
C HIS A 79 -17.18 -3.21 -10.36
N GLY A 80 -16.96 -2.44 -11.44
CA GLY A 80 -16.51 -1.07 -11.34
C GLY A 80 -15.00 -0.95 -11.06
N PRO A 81 -14.52 0.26 -10.75
CA PRO A 81 -13.09 0.58 -10.65
C PRO A 81 -12.42 -0.01 -9.40
N GLN A 82 -11.24 -0.60 -9.58
CA GLN A 82 -10.43 -1.14 -8.48
C GLN A 82 -9.50 -0.08 -7.85
N ARG A 83 -9.27 -0.20 -6.54
CA ARG A 83 -8.32 0.63 -5.79
C ARG A 83 -7.20 -0.17 -5.18
N TYR A 84 -5.97 0.25 -5.42
CA TYR A 84 -4.78 -0.39 -4.88
C TYR A 84 -4.31 0.32 -3.61
N PHE A 85 -4.00 -0.49 -2.61
CA PHE A 85 -3.44 -0.09 -1.34
C PHE A 85 -2.27 -1.00 -1.01
N TYR A 86 -1.41 -0.51 -0.12
CA TYR A 86 -0.24 -1.24 0.32
C TYR A 86 -0.12 -1.19 1.84
N ALA A 87 0.21 -2.33 2.45
CA ALA A 87 0.34 -2.40 3.90
C ALA A 87 1.53 -1.56 4.38
N GLY A 88 1.25 -0.43 5.03
CA GLY A 88 2.19 0.46 5.73
C GLY A 88 3.24 1.19 4.88
N ARG A 89 3.42 0.81 3.62
CA ARG A 89 4.58 1.21 2.82
C ARG A 89 4.19 1.53 1.38
N ALA A 90 4.60 2.69 0.89
CA ALA A 90 4.33 3.11 -0.47
C ALA A 90 5.60 3.59 -1.19
N GLY A 91 5.75 3.21 -2.45
CA GLY A 91 6.90 3.56 -3.28
C GLY A 91 6.99 5.05 -3.59
N SER A 92 8.21 5.59 -3.46
CA SER A 92 8.57 6.96 -3.80
C SER A 92 8.43 7.30 -5.29
N GLY A 93 8.33 6.28 -6.15
CA GLY A 93 8.25 6.43 -7.61
C GLY A 93 6.93 7.01 -8.13
N PHE A 94 5.87 7.00 -7.32
CA PHE A 94 4.51 7.42 -7.68
C PHE A 94 4.10 8.72 -6.99
N GLY A 95 5.12 9.49 -6.58
CA GLY A 95 5.08 10.69 -5.75
C GLY A 95 3.86 11.58 -5.86
N GLY A 96 3.34 12.02 -4.71
CA GLY A 96 2.47 13.19 -4.67
C GLY A 96 1.79 13.41 -3.33
N ILE A 97 0.75 12.66 -3.05
CA ILE A 97 0.02 12.70 -1.79
C ILE A 97 -0.16 11.26 -1.31
N ALA A 98 0.21 10.96 -0.08
CA ALA A 98 -0.04 9.66 0.54
C ALA A 98 -1.24 9.75 1.49
N PHE A 99 -2.04 8.70 1.54
CA PHE A 99 -3.17 8.53 2.44
C PHE A 99 -3.02 7.21 3.18
N ALA A 100 -3.20 7.21 4.50
CA ALA A 100 -3.17 6.01 5.32
C ALA A 100 -4.52 5.78 5.99
N TYR A 101 -5.05 4.57 5.88
CA TYR A 101 -6.40 4.19 6.33
C TYR A 101 -6.35 3.18 7.47
N ASP A 102 -7.32 3.26 8.36
CA ASP A 102 -7.51 2.32 9.47
C ASP A 102 -8.15 0.99 9.02
N ALA A 103 -8.35 0.09 9.98
CA ALA A 103 -8.89 -1.25 9.74
C ALA A 103 -10.38 -1.28 9.31
N SER A 104 -11.09 -0.15 9.29
CA SER A 104 -12.46 -0.12 8.77
C SER A 104 -12.53 -0.47 7.29
N ILE A 105 -11.45 -0.21 6.55
CA ILE A 105 -11.33 -0.50 5.13
C ILE A 105 -11.29 -2.01 4.80
N ASP A 106 -10.97 -2.85 5.78
CA ASP A 106 -10.83 -4.31 5.57
C ASP A 106 -12.17 -5.00 5.34
N ARG A 107 -13.28 -4.32 5.64
CA ARG A 107 -14.66 -4.83 5.49
C ARG A 107 -15.19 -4.71 4.06
N ARG A 108 -14.42 -4.05 3.19
CA ARG A 108 -14.78 -3.78 1.80
C ARG A 108 -14.62 -5.05 0.96
N GLU A 109 -15.34 -5.13 -0.15
CA GLU A 109 -15.12 -6.19 -1.12
C GLU A 109 -13.76 -6.01 -1.79
N GLY A 110 -12.96 -7.07 -1.82
CA GLY A 110 -11.59 -6.97 -2.32
C GLY A 110 -10.74 -8.20 -2.06
N ASP A 111 -9.50 -8.12 -2.50
CA ASP A 111 -8.49 -9.16 -2.29
C ASP A 111 -7.13 -8.57 -1.93
N ALA A 112 -6.20 -9.43 -1.52
CA ALA A 112 -4.84 -9.05 -1.21
C ALA A 112 -3.82 -10.12 -1.62
N THR A 113 -2.60 -9.69 -1.93
CA THR A 113 -1.47 -10.56 -2.30
C THR A 113 -0.19 -10.15 -1.55
N PRO A 114 0.73 -11.09 -1.27
CA PRO A 114 1.95 -10.82 -0.52
C PRO A 114 3.08 -10.24 -1.39
N PHE A 115 2.71 -9.53 -2.45
CA PHE A 115 3.57 -8.77 -3.34
C PHE A 115 2.73 -7.83 -4.19
N ASP A 116 3.38 -6.91 -4.88
CA ASP A 116 2.80 -6.08 -5.92
C ASP A 116 2.56 -6.91 -7.18
N SER A 117 1.29 -7.11 -7.51
CA SER A 117 0.90 -7.99 -8.61
C SER A 117 1.14 -7.33 -9.97
N GLY A 118 1.06 -6.00 -10.04
CA GLY A 118 1.38 -5.22 -11.23
C GLY A 118 2.88 -5.28 -11.57
N GLU A 119 3.75 -5.00 -10.61
CA GLU A 119 5.21 -5.05 -10.82
C GLU A 119 5.73 -6.48 -11.04
N LEU A 120 5.04 -7.51 -10.52
CA LEU A 120 5.29 -8.90 -10.90
C LEU A 120 5.02 -9.12 -12.39
N CYS A 121 3.84 -8.71 -12.88
CA CYS A 121 3.46 -8.87 -14.29
C CYS A 121 4.31 -8.05 -15.26
N ARG A 122 4.81 -6.88 -14.82
CA ARG A 122 5.79 -6.08 -15.58
C ARG A 122 7.19 -6.67 -15.58
N GLY A 123 7.44 -7.71 -14.76
CA GLY A 123 8.75 -8.28 -14.54
C GLY A 123 9.72 -7.32 -13.84
N ALA A 124 9.24 -6.35 -13.09
CA ALA A 124 10.07 -5.50 -12.25
C ALA A 124 10.42 -6.20 -10.93
N ILE A 125 9.50 -7.01 -10.41
CA ILE A 125 9.72 -7.97 -9.32
C ILE A 125 9.96 -9.33 -9.96
N LYS A 126 11.21 -9.82 -9.92
CA LYS A 126 11.58 -11.12 -10.50
C LYS A 126 12.01 -12.10 -9.40
N PRO A 127 11.08 -12.87 -8.81
CA PRO A 127 11.45 -14.04 -8.03
C PRO A 127 12.13 -15.09 -8.93
N ALA A 128 11.58 -15.31 -10.12
CA ALA A 128 12.09 -16.25 -11.12
C ALA A 128 11.75 -15.78 -12.55
N ASN A 129 12.34 -16.42 -13.58
CA ASN A 129 11.96 -16.24 -14.98
C ASN A 129 10.63 -16.97 -15.27
N LEU A 130 9.55 -16.56 -14.59
CA LEU A 130 8.22 -17.10 -14.80
C LEU A 130 7.65 -16.57 -16.12
N SER A 131 6.92 -17.43 -16.84
CA SER A 131 6.03 -17.02 -17.92
C SER A 131 4.80 -16.28 -17.38
N ASP A 132 4.11 -15.52 -18.24
CA ASP A 132 2.87 -14.83 -17.87
C ASP A 132 1.82 -15.77 -17.27
N SER A 133 1.76 -17.02 -17.77
CA SER A 133 0.84 -18.04 -17.26
C SER A 133 1.18 -18.51 -15.85
N GLU A 134 2.46 -18.51 -15.51
CA GLU A 134 2.95 -18.87 -14.17
C GLU A 134 2.78 -17.71 -13.19
N ASN A 135 2.99 -16.47 -13.63
CA ASN A 135 2.66 -15.27 -12.85
C ASN A 135 1.18 -15.25 -12.46
N LYS A 136 0.27 -15.52 -13.41
CA LYS A 136 -1.17 -15.62 -13.14
C LYS A 136 -1.49 -16.67 -12.08
N LYS A 137 -0.93 -17.87 -12.24
CA LYS A 137 -1.12 -18.95 -11.25
C LYS A 137 -0.55 -18.57 -9.89
N LEU A 138 0.59 -17.88 -9.83
CA LEU A 138 1.17 -17.42 -8.58
C LEU A 138 0.24 -16.42 -7.88
N ILE A 139 -0.28 -15.43 -8.62
CA ILE A 139 -1.27 -14.47 -8.11
C ILE A 139 -2.52 -15.21 -7.61
N GLU A 140 -3.13 -16.06 -8.44
CA GLU A 140 -4.32 -16.83 -8.07
C GLU A 140 -4.11 -17.71 -6.81
N ASN A 141 -2.95 -18.35 -6.70
CA ASN A 141 -2.63 -19.24 -5.57
C ASN A 141 -2.33 -18.49 -4.26
N THR A 142 -1.90 -17.23 -4.35
CA THR A 142 -1.47 -16.42 -3.21
C THR A 142 -2.49 -15.36 -2.81
N LYS A 143 -3.48 -15.10 -3.67
CA LYS A 143 -4.62 -14.22 -3.41
C LYS A 143 -5.37 -14.68 -2.16
N LYS A 144 -5.71 -13.71 -1.31
CA LYS A 144 -6.54 -13.85 -0.12
C LYS A 144 -7.69 -12.86 -0.19
N ASP A 145 -8.82 -13.20 0.42
CA ASP A 145 -9.89 -12.23 0.61
C ASP A 145 -9.38 -11.06 1.45
N LEU A 146 -9.82 -9.83 1.13
CA LEU A 146 -9.40 -8.65 1.88
C LEU A 146 -9.69 -8.81 3.38
N ALA A 147 -10.84 -9.36 3.77
CA ALA A 147 -11.16 -9.59 5.18
C ALA A 147 -10.14 -10.49 5.94
N GLN A 148 -9.33 -11.28 5.22
CA GLN A 148 -8.32 -12.19 5.78
C GLN A 148 -6.88 -11.66 5.65
N TRP A 149 -6.71 -10.48 5.04
CA TRP A 149 -5.42 -9.92 4.66
C TRP A 149 -4.50 -9.79 5.88
N ARG A 150 -5.02 -9.29 7.01
CA ARG A 150 -4.24 -9.09 8.25
C ARG A 150 -3.71 -10.38 8.86
N ALA A 151 -4.52 -11.44 8.89
CA ALA A 151 -4.11 -12.73 9.43
C ALA A 151 -2.97 -13.34 8.59
N SER A 152 -3.11 -13.28 7.26
CA SER A 152 -2.08 -13.72 6.33
C SER A 152 -0.83 -12.83 6.39
N PHE A 153 -1.00 -11.51 6.56
CA PHE A 153 0.10 -10.55 6.71
C PHE A 153 0.88 -10.78 8.01
N ARG A 154 0.21 -11.12 9.11
CA ARG A 154 0.85 -11.51 10.38
C ARG A 154 1.79 -12.69 10.18
N GLU A 155 1.33 -13.74 9.50
CA GLU A 155 2.13 -14.93 9.22
C GLU A 155 3.30 -14.61 8.29
N PHE A 156 3.04 -13.80 7.28
CA PHE A 156 4.06 -13.31 6.36
C PHE A 156 5.15 -12.50 7.08
N LEU A 157 4.78 -11.56 7.94
CA LEU A 157 5.72 -10.78 8.76
C LEU A 157 6.53 -11.70 9.68
N ALA A 158 5.90 -12.61 10.41
CA ALA A 158 6.62 -13.49 11.32
C ALA A 158 7.65 -14.38 10.58
N ALA A 159 7.30 -14.87 9.39
CA ALA A 159 8.19 -15.72 8.60
C ALA A 159 9.32 -14.95 7.90
N PHE A 160 8.98 -13.89 7.18
CA PHE A 160 9.91 -13.17 6.32
C PHE A 160 10.55 -11.96 6.98
N PHE A 161 9.98 -11.44 8.07
CA PHE A 161 10.48 -10.26 8.79
C PHE A 161 10.48 -10.50 10.30
N PRO A 162 11.34 -11.40 10.83
CA PRO A 162 11.42 -11.71 12.26
C PRO A 162 11.62 -10.47 13.15
N ASP A 163 12.28 -9.45 12.60
CA ASP A 163 12.13 -8.07 13.08
C ASP A 163 11.25 -7.30 12.07
N PRO A 164 9.98 -6.99 12.43
CA PRO A 164 9.00 -6.38 11.55
C PRO A 164 9.38 -4.97 11.11
N ARG A 165 10.34 -4.30 11.77
CA ARG A 165 10.89 -3.02 11.31
C ARG A 165 11.58 -3.16 9.94
N ASN A 166 12.18 -4.33 9.67
CA ASN A 166 12.82 -4.60 8.38
C ASN A 166 11.85 -4.68 7.19
N TYR A 167 10.54 -4.80 7.45
CA TYR A 167 9.52 -4.74 6.41
C TYR A 167 9.56 -3.38 5.67
N PHE A 168 9.69 -2.28 6.41
CA PHE A 168 9.80 -0.92 5.85
C PHE A 168 11.10 -0.73 5.04
N HIS A 169 12.13 -1.51 5.34
CA HIS A 169 13.40 -1.47 4.62
C HIS A 169 13.48 -2.45 3.45
N GLY A 170 12.46 -3.28 3.23
CA GLY A 170 12.40 -4.24 2.13
C GLY A 170 13.47 -5.32 2.23
N ARG A 171 13.74 -5.83 3.44
CA ARG A 171 14.79 -6.83 3.68
C ARG A 171 14.20 -8.13 4.23
N PRO A 172 13.56 -8.96 3.39
CA PRO A 172 13.00 -10.23 3.83
C PRO A 172 14.10 -11.26 4.16
N CYS A 173 13.79 -12.17 5.08
CA CYS A 173 14.52 -13.40 5.29
C CYS A 173 14.19 -14.38 4.16
N THR A 174 15.07 -14.48 3.17
CA THR A 174 14.84 -15.30 1.97
C THR A 174 14.84 -16.80 2.22
N ASP A 175 15.37 -17.23 3.38
CA ASP A 175 15.48 -18.64 3.75
C ASP A 175 14.19 -19.15 4.43
N ALA A 176 13.20 -18.28 4.67
CA ALA A 176 11.92 -18.65 5.22
C ALA A 176 11.17 -19.61 4.27
N ASN A 177 10.57 -20.66 4.83
CA ASN A 177 9.83 -21.66 4.08
C ASN A 177 8.31 -21.49 4.26
N LEU A 178 7.79 -20.33 3.85
CA LEU A 178 6.37 -20.01 3.82
C LEU A 178 5.94 -19.80 2.37
N GLY A 179 4.81 -20.39 1.95
CA GLY A 179 4.24 -20.21 0.62
C GLY A 179 5.05 -20.83 -0.53
N PRO A 180 4.67 -20.56 -1.80
CA PRO A 180 5.33 -21.13 -2.97
C PRO A 180 6.81 -20.71 -3.07
N PRO A 181 7.69 -21.55 -3.66
CA PRO A 181 9.10 -21.21 -3.86
C PRO A 181 9.31 -19.99 -4.74
N GLU A 182 8.35 -19.65 -5.58
CA GLU A 182 8.36 -18.49 -6.47
C GLU A 182 7.90 -17.19 -5.79
N LEU A 183 7.60 -17.18 -4.49
CA LEU A 183 7.25 -15.93 -3.80
C LEU A 183 8.42 -14.94 -3.86
N PRO A 184 8.20 -13.68 -4.30
CA PRO A 184 9.19 -12.59 -4.25
C PRO A 184 10.08 -12.59 -3.01
N ALA A 185 9.49 -12.79 -1.82
CA ALA A 185 10.19 -12.70 -0.54
C ALA A 185 11.27 -13.76 -0.31
N ARG A 186 11.30 -14.80 -1.15
CA ARG A 186 12.28 -15.89 -1.12
C ARG A 186 13.51 -15.63 -1.98
N HIS A 187 13.58 -14.50 -2.68
CA HIS A 187 14.63 -14.24 -3.68
C HIS A 187 15.46 -13.01 -3.34
N LYS A 188 16.78 -13.23 -3.20
CA LYS A 188 17.75 -12.21 -2.79
C LYS A 188 17.91 -11.03 -3.75
N ASN A 189 17.56 -11.24 -5.03
CA ASN A 189 17.68 -10.22 -6.08
C ASN A 189 16.38 -9.49 -6.35
N THR A 190 15.33 -9.76 -5.57
CA THR A 190 14.05 -9.09 -5.77
C THR A 190 14.06 -7.74 -5.09
N HIS A 191 13.74 -6.72 -5.87
CA HIS A 191 13.63 -5.34 -5.43
C HIS A 191 12.35 -5.14 -4.61
N PHE A 192 12.44 -5.34 -3.30
CA PHE A 192 11.37 -5.12 -2.30
C PHE A 192 11.06 -3.63 -2.04
N ILE A 193 11.25 -2.76 -3.03
CA ILE A 193 11.43 -1.31 -2.82
C ILE A 193 10.14 -0.53 -2.56
N ALA A 194 8.99 -1.16 -2.74
CA ALA A 194 7.67 -0.61 -2.48
C ALA A 194 6.67 -1.76 -2.51
N TRP A 195 5.53 -1.66 -1.84
CA TRP A 195 4.35 -2.45 -2.25
C TRP A 195 4.44 -3.96 -1.99
N THR A 196 5.01 -4.35 -0.86
CA THR A 196 5.17 -5.79 -0.56
C THR A 196 3.86 -6.50 -0.26
N TRP A 197 2.86 -5.80 0.26
CA TRP A 197 1.55 -6.40 0.50
C TRP A 197 0.53 -5.51 -0.17
N GLU A 198 0.04 -5.96 -1.32
CA GLU A 198 -0.95 -5.27 -2.13
C GLU A 198 -2.35 -5.70 -1.68
N ALA A 199 -3.21 -4.73 -1.45
CA ALA A 199 -4.64 -4.92 -1.22
C ALA A 199 -5.41 -4.18 -2.31
N ARG A 200 -6.43 -4.83 -2.85
CA ARG A 200 -7.33 -4.29 -3.87
C ARG A 200 -8.73 -4.23 -3.30
N ILE A 201 -9.39 -3.10 -3.49
CA ILE A 201 -10.81 -2.93 -3.20
C ILE A 201 -11.54 -2.86 -4.54
N HIS A 202 -12.57 -3.69 -4.69
CA HIS A 202 -13.30 -3.85 -5.95
C HIS A 202 -14.53 -2.94 -6.02
N GLU A 203 -14.81 -2.18 -4.97
CA GLU A 203 -15.90 -1.22 -4.93
C GLU A 203 -15.42 0.25 -4.82
N PRO A 204 -16.24 1.22 -5.26
CA PRO A 204 -15.98 2.63 -4.98
C PRO A 204 -15.88 2.91 -3.48
N HIS A 205 -14.79 3.54 -3.06
CA HIS A 205 -14.55 3.90 -1.66
C HIS A 205 -14.51 5.44 -1.48
N PRO A 206 -15.22 6.07 -0.53
CA PRO A 206 -15.07 7.50 -0.29
C PRO A 206 -13.66 7.84 0.22
N LEU A 207 -13.01 8.87 -0.34
CA LEU A 207 -11.61 9.24 -0.02
C LEU A 207 -11.32 9.42 1.48
N LEU A 208 -12.30 9.87 2.25
CA LEU A 208 -12.12 10.23 3.66
C LEU A 208 -12.59 9.15 4.64
N ASP A 209 -13.23 8.09 4.14
CA ASP A 209 -13.76 7.04 5.00
C ASP A 209 -12.59 6.20 5.55
N GLY A 210 -12.48 6.10 6.89
CA GLY A 210 -11.36 5.40 7.54
C GLY A 210 -10.00 6.09 7.41
N LEU A 211 -9.92 7.33 6.91
CA LEU A 211 -8.66 8.04 6.75
C LEU A 211 -8.08 8.44 8.12
N LEU A 212 -6.85 8.01 8.41
CA LEU A 212 -6.14 8.31 9.64
C LEU A 212 -5.28 9.56 9.52
N LEU A 213 -4.47 9.60 8.47
CA LEU A 213 -3.53 10.67 8.18
C LEU A 213 -3.26 10.73 6.69
N TRP A 214 -2.75 11.87 6.26
CA TRP A 214 -2.29 12.06 4.89
C TRP A 214 -1.03 12.91 4.85
N ALA A 215 -0.29 12.82 3.75
CA ALA A 215 0.95 13.53 3.58
C ALA A 215 1.03 14.13 2.20
N ALA A 216 1.51 15.37 2.11
CA ALA A 216 1.68 16.05 0.84
C ALA A 216 2.86 17.03 0.90
N PRO A 217 3.49 17.34 -0.26
CA PRO A 217 4.41 18.44 -0.38
C PRO A 217 3.78 19.76 0.05
N ARG A 218 4.61 20.63 0.60
CA ARG A 218 4.22 21.93 1.14
C ARG A 218 3.41 22.76 0.14
N GLU A 219 3.81 22.75 -1.12
CA GLU A 219 3.12 23.51 -2.17
C GLU A 219 1.70 22.98 -2.42
N THR A 220 1.53 21.66 -2.44
CA THR A 220 0.21 21.02 -2.58
C THR A 220 -0.68 21.27 -1.37
N PHE A 221 -0.12 21.17 -0.16
CA PHE A 221 -0.85 21.52 1.06
C PHE A 221 -1.33 22.98 1.03
N ARG A 222 -0.44 23.92 0.66
CA ARG A 222 -0.80 25.35 0.52
C ARG A 222 -1.94 25.56 -0.47
N LYS A 223 -1.92 24.91 -1.64
CA LYS A 223 -3.02 24.97 -2.62
C LYS A 223 -4.34 24.51 -2.00
N LEU A 224 -4.35 23.36 -1.33
CA LEU A 224 -5.54 22.80 -0.68
C LEU A 224 -6.08 23.74 0.41
N THR A 225 -5.20 24.30 1.25
CA THR A 225 -5.62 25.28 2.29
C THR A 225 -6.18 26.57 1.70
N GLY A 226 -5.62 27.04 0.58
CA GLY A 226 -6.12 28.20 -0.14
C GLY A 226 -7.58 27.99 -0.54
N HIS A 227 -7.87 26.85 -1.18
CA HIS A 227 -9.24 26.47 -1.51
C HIS A 227 -10.12 26.33 -0.26
N GLY A 228 -9.67 25.66 0.80
CA GLY A 228 -10.46 25.47 2.02
C GLY A 228 -10.96 26.77 2.68
N SER A 229 -10.24 27.88 2.46
CA SER A 229 -10.63 29.21 2.94
C SER A 229 -11.69 29.93 2.08
N GLU A 230 -11.95 29.41 0.88
CA GLU A 230 -12.96 29.94 -0.04
C GLU A 230 -14.36 29.39 0.30
N TRP A 231 -15.38 30.22 0.10
CA TRP A 231 -16.77 29.82 0.36
C TRP A 231 -17.18 28.62 -0.50
N ASP A 232 -16.63 28.53 -1.72
CA ASP A 232 -16.95 27.52 -2.73
C ASP A 232 -16.00 26.31 -2.74
N ALA A 233 -15.14 26.14 -1.72
CA ALA A 233 -14.28 24.95 -1.67
C ALA A 233 -15.13 23.66 -1.63
N PRO A 234 -14.72 22.61 -2.37
CA PRO A 234 -15.36 21.31 -2.27
C PRO A 234 -15.38 20.80 -0.83
N SER A 235 -16.49 20.19 -0.43
CA SER A 235 -16.71 19.74 0.96
C SER A 235 -15.66 18.72 1.42
N TRP A 236 -15.15 17.90 0.49
CA TRP A 236 -14.09 16.94 0.78
C TRP A 236 -12.75 17.61 1.08
N VAL A 237 -12.43 18.76 0.47
CA VAL A 237 -11.20 19.51 0.77
C VAL A 237 -11.27 20.05 2.20
N LYS A 238 -12.41 20.65 2.56
CA LYS A 238 -12.63 21.16 3.92
C LYS A 238 -12.43 20.05 4.95
N ARG A 239 -13.05 18.89 4.73
CA ARG A 239 -12.92 17.72 5.61
C ARG A 239 -11.51 17.10 5.60
N LEU A 240 -10.83 17.06 4.46
CA LEU A 240 -9.45 16.54 4.38
C LEU A 240 -8.49 17.38 5.24
N LEU A 241 -8.69 18.70 5.27
CA LEU A 241 -7.89 19.62 6.08
C LEU A 241 -8.15 19.49 7.60
N GLU A 242 -9.19 18.77 8.01
CA GLU A 242 -9.45 18.43 9.43
C GLU A 242 -8.67 17.18 9.88
N ILE A 243 -8.07 16.43 8.96
CA ILE A 243 -7.29 15.22 9.23
C ILE A 243 -5.80 15.54 9.39
N GLU A 244 -5.08 14.78 10.23
CA GLU A 244 -3.64 14.94 10.46
C GLU A 244 -2.86 14.94 9.14
N HIS A 245 -2.13 16.05 8.89
CA HIS A 245 -1.29 16.25 7.73
C HIS A 245 0.19 16.14 8.09
N ILE A 246 0.95 15.44 7.25
CA ILE A 246 2.41 15.37 7.30
C ILE A 246 3.00 16.19 6.14
N ASP A 247 3.74 17.25 6.47
CA ASP A 247 4.46 18.07 5.48
C ASP A 247 5.68 17.32 4.96
N LEU A 248 5.65 16.94 3.69
CA LEU A 248 6.77 16.28 3.01
C LEU A 248 7.90 17.26 2.62
N GLY A 249 7.74 18.54 2.96
CA GLY A 249 8.63 19.62 2.57
C GLY A 249 8.39 20.10 1.15
N SER A 250 9.34 20.86 0.62
CA SER A 250 9.26 21.38 -0.75
C SER A 250 9.64 20.33 -1.77
N ILE A 251 8.90 20.28 -2.89
CA ILE A 251 9.29 19.46 -4.04
C ILE A 251 10.62 19.99 -4.60
N LYS A 252 11.71 19.24 -4.42
CA LYS A 252 12.95 19.49 -5.16
C LYS A 252 12.72 19.07 -6.60
N LYS A 253 12.41 20.03 -7.48
CA LYS A 253 12.44 19.81 -8.93
C LYS A 253 13.88 19.53 -9.34
N ASN A 254 14.26 18.26 -9.39
CA ASN A 254 15.46 17.88 -10.12
C ASN A 254 15.14 18.04 -11.61
N LEU A 255 15.80 18.97 -12.27
CA LEU A 255 15.72 19.20 -13.72
C LEU A 255 15.95 17.86 -14.45
N GLY A 256 14.87 17.21 -14.88
CA GLY A 256 14.90 15.94 -15.62
C GLY A 256 13.97 14.84 -15.09
N SER A 257 13.47 14.93 -13.86
CA SER A 257 12.43 14.01 -13.37
C SER A 257 11.55 14.68 -12.33
N GLU A 258 10.22 14.69 -12.55
CA GLU A 258 9.18 15.07 -11.58
C GLU A 258 9.05 14.06 -10.42
N LYS A 259 10.12 13.33 -10.10
CA LYS A 259 10.13 12.37 -9.00
C LYS A 259 10.45 13.10 -7.72
N LEU A 260 9.59 12.96 -6.71
CA LEU A 260 9.96 13.22 -5.33
C LEU A 260 11.24 12.43 -5.01
N SER A 261 12.14 13.02 -4.22
CA SER A 261 13.30 12.27 -3.75
C SER A 261 12.84 10.99 -3.07
N HIS A 262 13.63 9.91 -3.19
CA HIS A 262 13.38 8.63 -2.52
C HIS A 262 12.99 8.81 -1.03
N ASP A 263 13.51 9.89 -0.41
CA ASP A 263 13.30 10.23 1.00
C ASP A 263 11.92 10.83 1.34
N ALA A 264 11.09 11.23 0.36
CA ALA A 264 9.89 12.04 0.65
C ALA A 264 8.82 11.25 1.42
N PHE A 265 8.57 9.98 1.07
CA PHE A 265 7.60 9.16 1.81
C PHE A 265 8.21 8.42 3.00
N GLN A 266 9.52 8.47 3.19
CA GLN A 266 10.17 7.95 4.39
C GLN A 266 9.57 8.58 5.66
N VAL A 267 9.21 9.87 5.62
CA VAL A 267 8.59 10.56 6.76
C VAL A 267 7.21 9.97 7.12
N VAL A 268 6.43 9.54 6.12
CA VAL A 268 5.14 8.88 6.34
C VAL A 268 5.34 7.50 6.94
N GLU A 269 6.28 6.74 6.38
CA GLU A 269 6.66 5.42 6.88
C GLU A 269 7.20 5.51 8.31
N ASP A 270 8.01 6.52 8.63
CA ASP A 270 8.54 6.78 9.97
C ASP A 270 7.39 7.10 10.95
N ARG A 271 6.39 7.88 10.53
CA ARG A 271 5.21 8.18 11.35
C ARG A 271 4.39 6.92 11.63
N ILE A 272 4.22 6.05 10.63
CA ILE A 272 3.56 4.74 10.79
C ILE A 272 4.38 3.86 11.74
N GLN A 273 5.69 3.78 11.57
CA GLN A 273 6.57 3.02 12.45
C GLN A 273 6.50 3.51 13.90
N GLN A 274 6.57 4.82 14.14
CA GLN A 274 6.37 5.41 15.47
C GLN A 274 5.04 4.94 16.06
N TRP A 275 3.96 5.03 15.29
CA TRP A 275 2.65 4.61 15.76
C TRP A 275 2.56 3.10 16.10
N LEU A 276 3.22 2.24 15.33
CA LEU A 276 3.20 0.78 15.52
C LEU A 276 4.10 0.29 16.67
N PHE A 277 5.25 0.95 16.87
CA PHE A 277 6.34 0.43 17.68
C PHE A 277 6.65 1.27 18.92
N GLU A 278 6.32 2.56 18.94
CA GLU A 278 6.46 3.38 20.14
C GLU A 278 5.19 3.20 20.98
N GLU A 279 5.35 2.60 22.17
CA GLU A 279 4.28 2.51 23.14
C GLU A 279 3.70 3.90 23.39
N LYS A 280 2.37 4.02 23.33
CA LYS A 280 1.68 5.07 24.08
C LYS A 280 2.11 4.91 25.54
N ARG A 281 3.13 5.68 25.94
CA ARG A 281 3.47 5.90 27.35
C ARG A 281 2.29 6.52 28.07
#